data_AF-A0A1J4JBL6-F1
#
_entry.id   AF-A0A1J4JBL6-F1
#
_cell.length_a   1.000
_cell.length_b   1.000
_cell.length_c   1.000
_cell.angle_alpha   90.00
_cell.angle_beta   90.00
_cell.angle_gamma   90.00
#
_symmetry.space_group_name_H-M   'P 1'
#
loop_
_entity.id
_entity.type
_entity.pdbx_description
1 polymer ?
#
loop_
_entity_poly.entity_id
_entity_poly.type
_entity_poly.pdbx_seq_one_letter_code
_entity_poly.pdbx_strand_id
1 'polypeptide(L)'
;MSSFAQMKVNSPSRPTSSTAHGKLTQFQEKLLLRYQNYIKVLQDRAETVAKKSNDDLQNRMNQFLKKKGEILGVREQILSSMDNAEKTFDELRINLNETRESLKSEVDSLHHDALSIYESSFQSLRPDIEKSINDTKDIEPQLPDYSKGKLEHEIQCLNKKFLETKKMLISTLYQIEQSILNDCENAEDQFEEKTNMYHENHFIGLLKIVKESLNPEKPIDYSELCKQFYNDEQKFVQCLTKQIQGINIFSPPNNFSDEELDFWMKGCNNILEMHNIFLDQFKEKFKEHTQAVDNDNIALVE
;
A
#
# COMPACT_ATOMS: atom_id res chain seq x y z
N MET A 1 25.52 17.07 -20.53
CA MET A 1 26.90 17.48 -20.91
C MET A 1 27.42 16.51 -21.97
N SER A 2 28.13 17.04 -22.98
CA SER A 2 28.73 16.35 -24.14
C SER A 2 27.72 15.78 -25.16
N SER A 3 27.83 15.94 -26.48
CA SER A 3 28.83 16.56 -27.36
C SER A 3 28.12 16.84 -28.69
N PHE A 4 28.01 18.10 -29.12
CA PHE A 4 27.48 18.44 -30.45
C PHE A 4 28.54 18.10 -31.50
N ALA A 5 28.32 17.02 -32.25
CA ALA A 5 29.12 16.70 -33.42
C ALA A 5 28.80 17.74 -34.52
N GLN A 6 29.74 18.65 -34.75
CA GLN A 6 29.75 19.54 -35.91
C GLN A 6 29.87 18.71 -37.18
N MET A 7 28.76 18.54 -37.91
CA MET A 7 28.81 18.11 -39.30
C MET A 7 29.36 19.26 -40.16
N LYS A 8 30.61 19.10 -40.62
CA LYS A 8 31.16 19.87 -41.73
C LYS A 8 30.31 19.60 -42.97
N VAL A 9 29.46 20.56 -43.32
CA VAL A 9 28.83 20.61 -44.64
C VAL A 9 29.88 21.11 -45.63
N ASN A 10 30.33 20.22 -46.51
CA ASN A 10 31.12 20.58 -47.68
C ASN A 10 30.35 21.65 -48.48
N SER A 11 30.88 22.87 -48.45
CA SER A 11 30.38 23.98 -49.25
C SER A 11 30.75 23.72 -50.72
N PRO A 12 29.80 23.72 -51.66
CA PRO A 12 30.16 23.74 -53.07
C PRO A 12 30.90 25.04 -53.36
N SER A 13 32.07 24.90 -53.97
CA SER A 13 32.94 25.99 -54.42
C SER A 13 32.15 27.06 -55.17
N ARG A 14 32.19 28.27 -54.64
CA ARG A 14 31.68 29.51 -55.24
C ARG A 14 32.34 29.70 -56.62
N PRO A 15 31.61 29.82 -57.73
CA PRO A 15 32.23 30.23 -58.98
C PRO A 15 32.63 31.70 -58.84
N THR A 16 33.93 31.95 -58.85
CA THR A 16 34.48 33.28 -59.09
C THR A 16 34.35 33.59 -60.57
N SER A 17 33.33 34.37 -60.96
CA SER A 17 33.33 35.04 -62.25
C SER A 17 32.83 36.48 -62.11
N SER A 18 33.73 37.36 -62.56
CA SER A 18 33.58 38.76 -62.97
C SER A 18 32.18 39.39 -62.99
N THR A 19 32.04 40.49 -62.27
CA THR A 19 31.35 41.73 -62.67
C THR A 19 30.14 41.59 -63.61
N ALA A 20 28.98 41.26 -63.02
CA ALA A 20 27.68 41.56 -63.60
C ALA A 20 26.65 41.81 -62.48
N HIS A 21 26.68 43.00 -61.87
CA HIS A 21 25.56 43.49 -61.05
C HIS A 21 24.41 43.93 -61.97
N GLY A 22 23.83 42.98 -62.70
CA GLY A 22 22.68 43.20 -63.55
C GLY A 22 21.38 43.29 -62.72
N LYS A 23 20.40 44.05 -63.22
CA LYS A 23 19.07 44.18 -62.61
C LYS A 23 18.40 42.82 -62.33
N LEU A 24 18.67 41.81 -63.15
CA LEU A 24 18.18 40.44 -63.00
C LEU A 24 18.76 39.74 -61.76
N THR A 25 20.07 39.85 -61.53
CA THR A 25 20.73 39.27 -60.36
C THR A 25 20.20 39.88 -59.06
N GLN A 26 20.03 41.21 -59.03
CA GLN A 26 19.44 41.91 -57.89
C GLN A 26 17.98 41.51 -57.64
N PHE A 27 17.22 41.25 -58.70
CA PHE A 27 15.84 40.76 -58.58
C PHE A 27 15.80 39.33 -58.02
N GLN A 28 16.65 38.44 -58.52
CA GLN A 28 16.76 37.06 -58.04
C GLN A 28 17.23 37.00 -56.57
N GLU A 29 18.17 37.87 -56.17
CA GLU A 29 18.60 37.98 -54.76
C GLU A 29 17.44 38.43 -53.85
N LYS A 30 16.61 39.38 -54.29
CA LYS A 30 15.41 39.81 -53.52
C LYS A 30 14.37 38.70 -53.41
N LEU A 31 14.12 37.94 -54.49
CA LEU A 31 13.23 36.79 -54.45
C LEU A 31 13.76 35.70 -53.52
N LEU A 32 15.06 35.43 -53.59
CA LEU A 32 15.71 34.44 -52.72
C LEU A 32 15.59 34.83 -51.24
N LEU A 33 15.83 36.11 -50.91
CA LEU A 33 15.67 36.61 -49.55
C LEU A 33 14.22 36.47 -49.06
N ARG A 34 13.25 36.79 -49.93
CA ARG A 34 11.83 36.65 -49.60
C ARG A 34 11.44 35.18 -49.39
N TYR A 35 11.91 34.28 -50.24
CA TYR A 35 11.71 32.83 -50.09
C TYR A 35 12.32 32.28 -48.80
N GLN A 36 13.55 32.69 -48.48
CA GLN A 36 14.21 32.34 -47.22
C GLN A 36 13.43 32.87 -46.00
N ASN A 37 12.84 34.06 -46.09
CA ASN A 37 12.00 34.59 -45.02
C ASN A 37 10.74 33.75 -44.80
N TYR A 38 10.10 33.22 -45.84
CA TYR A 38 8.95 32.31 -45.67
C TYR A 38 9.36 31.02 -44.95
N ILE A 39 10.49 30.41 -45.34
CA ILE A 39 11.03 29.23 -44.66
C ILE A 39 11.33 29.55 -43.19
N LYS A 40 11.98 30.69 -42.92
CA LYS A 40 12.30 31.10 -41.54
C LYS A 40 11.06 31.30 -40.69
N VAL A 41 10.02 31.96 -41.22
CA VAL A 41 8.75 32.14 -40.50
C VAL A 41 8.12 30.80 -40.14
N LEU A 42 8.15 29.82 -41.06
CA LEU A 42 7.67 28.47 -40.78
C LEU A 42 8.49 27.76 -39.69
N GLN A 43 9.82 27.91 -39.72
CA GLN A 43 10.73 27.35 -38.71
C GLN A 43 10.47 27.96 -37.32
N ASP A 44 10.43 29.29 -37.22
CA ASP A 44 10.16 30.00 -35.98
C ASP A 44 8.79 29.60 -35.39
N ARG A 45 7.81 29.38 -36.27
CA ARG A 45 6.48 28.92 -35.88
C ARG A 45 6.49 27.48 -35.38
N ALA A 46 7.17 26.58 -36.07
CA ALA A 46 7.34 25.19 -35.65
C ALA A 46 8.03 25.10 -34.29
N GLU A 47 9.07 25.91 -34.05
CA GLU A 47 9.77 25.97 -32.77
C GLU A 47 8.86 26.50 -31.64
N THR A 48 8.06 27.52 -31.92
CA THR A 48 7.07 28.05 -30.96
C THR A 48 6.03 27.00 -30.58
N VAL A 49 5.49 26.26 -31.56
CA VAL A 49 4.53 25.18 -31.34
C VAL A 49 5.16 24.03 -30.56
N ALA A 50 6.40 23.64 -30.91
CA ALA A 50 7.12 22.58 -30.20
C ALA A 50 7.38 22.95 -28.74
N LYS A 51 7.79 24.20 -28.48
CA LYS A 51 8.01 24.68 -27.11
C LYS A 51 6.72 24.65 -26.29
N LYS A 52 5.62 25.18 -26.83
CA LYS A 52 4.32 25.15 -26.16
C LYS A 52 3.86 23.71 -25.88
N SER A 53 3.96 22.83 -26.87
CA SER A 53 3.59 21.41 -26.73
C SER A 53 4.42 20.73 -25.63
N ASN A 54 5.72 21.02 -25.55
CA ASN A 54 6.57 20.51 -24.49
C ASN A 54 6.17 21.05 -23.11
N ASP A 55 5.85 22.34 -22.99
CA ASP A 55 5.39 22.95 -21.73
C ASP A 55 4.06 22.31 -21.28
N ASP A 56 3.12 22.09 -22.20
CA ASP A 56 1.84 21.44 -21.93
C ASP A 56 2.02 19.97 -21.49
N LEU A 57 2.92 19.22 -22.15
CA LEU A 57 3.28 17.86 -21.77
C LEU A 57 3.95 17.79 -20.39
N GLN A 58 4.87 18.71 -20.09
CA GLN A 58 5.51 18.78 -18.77
C GLN A 58 4.49 19.07 -17.67
N ASN A 59 3.57 20.01 -17.91
CA ASN A 59 2.49 20.31 -16.97
C ASN A 59 1.62 19.07 -16.70
N ARG A 60 1.23 18.34 -17.76
CA ARG A 60 0.43 17.12 -17.61
C ARG A 60 1.18 16.01 -16.87
N MET A 61 2.48 15.86 -17.12
CA MET A 61 3.34 14.92 -16.41
C MET A 61 3.46 15.27 -14.92
N ASN A 62 3.64 16.55 -14.58
CA ASN A 62 3.70 16.99 -13.18
C ASN A 62 2.40 16.70 -12.42
N GLN A 63 1.24 16.91 -13.08
CA GLN A 63 -0.06 16.56 -12.50
C GLN A 63 -0.18 15.05 -12.24
N PHE A 64 0.27 14.24 -13.20
CA PHE A 64 0.31 12.79 -13.04
C PHE A 64 1.21 12.36 -11.86
N LEU A 65 2.43 12.89 -11.79
CA LEU A 65 3.38 12.55 -10.72
C LEU A 65 2.83 12.92 -9.34
N LYS A 66 2.13 14.06 -9.23
CA LYS A 66 1.46 14.45 -7.99
C LYS A 66 0.41 13.43 -7.57
N LYS A 67 -0.51 13.07 -8.47
CA LYS A 67 -1.55 12.08 -8.19
C LYS A 67 -0.97 10.69 -7.91
N LYS A 68 0.07 10.26 -8.65
CA LYS A 68 0.81 9.02 -8.38
C LYS A 68 1.31 9.03 -6.93
N GLY A 69 1.94 10.13 -6.49
CA GLY A 69 2.43 10.27 -5.13
C GLY A 69 1.32 10.18 -4.07
N GLU A 70 0.16 10.82 -4.32
CA GLU A 70 -1.01 10.75 -3.42
C GLU A 70 -1.52 9.30 -3.27
N ILE A 71 -1.68 8.58 -4.39
CA ILE A 71 -2.16 7.19 -4.38
C ILE A 71 -1.14 6.26 -3.70
N LEU A 72 0.16 6.45 -3.97
CA LEU A 72 1.22 5.68 -3.31
C LEU A 72 1.25 5.95 -1.80
N GLY A 73 0.99 7.18 -1.35
CA GLY A 73 0.87 7.49 0.07
C GLY A 73 -0.27 6.72 0.74
N VAL A 74 -1.43 6.60 0.09
CA VAL A 74 -2.55 5.78 0.59
C VAL A 74 -2.17 4.30 0.67
N ARG A 75 -1.49 3.79 -0.35
CA ARG A 75 -0.99 2.41 -0.37
C ARG A 75 -0.03 2.13 0.79
N GLU A 76 0.91 3.03 1.05
CA GLU A 76 1.86 2.90 2.14
C GLU A 76 1.16 2.90 3.51
N GLN A 77 0.13 3.74 3.67
CA GLN A 77 -0.72 3.73 4.86
C GLN A 77 -1.43 2.38 5.05
N ILE A 78 -2.00 1.80 3.98
CA ILE A 78 -2.62 0.46 4.02
C ILE A 78 -1.59 -0.57 4.51
N LEU A 79 -0.41 -0.63 3.88
CA LEU A 79 0.64 -1.59 4.23
C LEU A 79 1.19 -1.39 5.66
N SER A 80 1.23 -0.16 6.16
CA SER A 80 1.66 0.14 7.54
C SER A 80 0.58 -0.19 8.59
N SER A 81 -0.69 -0.14 8.20
CA SER A 81 -1.81 -0.43 9.11
C SER A 81 -1.98 -1.92 9.41
N MET A 82 -1.38 -2.80 8.61
CA MET A 82 -1.48 -4.26 8.76
C MET A 82 -1.00 -4.77 10.12
N ASP A 83 -0.05 -4.08 10.75
CA ASP A 83 0.51 -4.49 12.05
C ASP A 83 -0.42 -4.14 13.23
N ASN A 84 -1.38 -3.23 13.03
CA ASN A 84 -2.22 -2.65 14.08
C ASN A 84 -3.72 -2.69 13.74
N ALA A 85 -4.12 -3.46 12.73
CA ALA A 85 -5.37 -3.24 12.01
C ALA A 85 -6.63 -3.47 12.88
N GLU A 86 -7.45 -2.43 13.01
CA GLU A 86 -8.89 -2.53 13.38
C GLU A 86 -9.73 -3.21 12.28
N LYS A 87 -9.21 -3.24 11.04
CA LYS A 87 -9.87 -3.76 9.84
C LYS A 87 -9.38 -5.17 9.48
N THR A 88 -10.23 -5.94 8.80
CA THR A 88 -9.86 -7.28 8.32
C THR A 88 -8.89 -7.22 7.14
N PHE A 89 -8.08 -8.27 6.95
CA PHE A 89 -7.16 -8.35 5.80
C PHE A 89 -7.89 -8.30 4.45
N ASP A 90 -9.11 -8.84 4.37
CA ASP A 90 -9.93 -8.79 3.15
C ASP A 90 -10.29 -7.34 2.79
N GLU A 91 -10.67 -6.52 3.78
CA GLU A 91 -10.92 -5.09 3.55
C GLU A 91 -9.67 -4.35 3.11
N LEU A 92 -8.52 -4.63 3.73
CA LEU A 92 -7.25 -4.01 3.35
C LEU A 92 -6.83 -4.41 1.92
N ARG A 93 -7.08 -5.67 1.52
CA ARG A 93 -6.81 -6.15 0.16
C ARG A 93 -7.71 -5.46 -0.87
N ILE A 94 -8.99 -5.26 -0.56
CA ILE A 94 -9.91 -4.51 -1.42
C ILE A 94 -9.39 -3.07 -1.60
N ASN A 95 -9.03 -2.39 -0.51
CA ASN A 95 -8.50 -1.02 -0.58
C ASN A 95 -7.19 -0.97 -1.38
N LEU A 96 -6.31 -1.98 -1.24
CA LEU A 96 -5.07 -2.06 -2.03
C LEU A 96 -5.37 -2.17 -3.53
N ASN A 97 -6.33 -3.01 -3.91
CA ASN A 97 -6.79 -3.14 -5.29
C ASN A 97 -7.39 -1.84 -5.84
N GLU A 98 -8.13 -1.08 -5.02
CA GLU A 98 -8.63 0.24 -5.42
C GLU A 98 -7.49 1.22 -5.74
N THR A 99 -6.37 1.17 -5.00
CA THR A 99 -5.19 1.98 -5.35
C THR A 99 -4.58 1.57 -6.70
N ARG A 100 -4.58 0.28 -7.02
CA ARG A 100 -4.10 -0.25 -8.31
C ARG A 100 -4.97 0.25 -9.46
N GLU A 101 -6.29 0.13 -9.35
CA GLU A 101 -7.23 0.59 -10.39
C GLU A 101 -7.17 2.12 -10.57
N SER A 102 -7.01 2.86 -9.47
CA SER A 102 -6.83 4.31 -9.52
C SER A 102 -5.55 4.71 -10.27
N LEU A 103 -4.42 4.04 -9.99
CA LEU A 103 -3.17 4.29 -10.73
C LEU A 103 -3.30 3.96 -12.21
N LYS A 104 -3.96 2.84 -12.54
CA LYS A 104 -4.20 2.44 -13.93
C LYS A 104 -5.02 3.49 -14.67
N SER A 105 -6.11 3.97 -14.06
CA SER A 105 -6.93 5.04 -14.63
C SER A 105 -6.13 6.33 -14.88
N GLU A 106 -5.22 6.70 -13.98
CA GLU A 106 -4.37 7.87 -14.15
C GLU A 106 -3.31 7.69 -15.26
N VAL A 107 -2.79 6.47 -15.45
CA VAL A 107 -1.89 6.14 -16.57
C VAL A 107 -2.63 6.22 -17.90
N ASP A 108 -3.83 5.64 -17.99
CA ASP A 108 -4.67 5.69 -19.20
C ASP A 108 -5.00 7.15 -19.57
N SER A 109 -5.36 7.97 -18.57
CA SER A 109 -5.58 9.40 -18.77
C SER A 109 -4.31 10.11 -19.23
N LEU A 110 -3.14 9.81 -18.66
CA LEU A 110 -1.86 10.39 -19.09
C LEU A 110 -1.55 10.04 -20.55
N HIS A 111 -1.76 8.78 -20.95
CA HIS A 111 -1.56 8.33 -22.33
C HIS A 111 -2.45 9.11 -23.29
N HIS A 112 -3.75 9.17 -22.98
CA HIS A 112 -4.73 9.87 -23.81
C HIS A 112 -4.36 11.35 -23.97
N ASP A 113 -4.13 12.04 -22.85
CA ASP A 113 -3.87 13.48 -22.84
C ASP A 113 -2.55 13.81 -23.53
N ALA A 114 -1.48 13.07 -23.25
CA ALA A 114 -0.17 13.32 -23.85
C ALA A 114 -0.19 13.14 -25.37
N LEU A 115 -0.84 12.09 -25.87
CA LEU A 115 -1.00 11.89 -27.31
C LEU A 115 -1.91 12.94 -27.95
N SER A 116 -2.97 13.35 -27.26
CA SER A 116 -3.87 14.40 -27.71
C SER A 116 -3.18 15.77 -27.81
N ILE A 117 -2.40 16.16 -26.79
CA ILE A 117 -1.58 17.38 -26.79
C ILE A 117 -0.62 17.36 -27.98
N TYR A 118 0.10 16.25 -28.15
CA TYR A 118 1.11 16.13 -29.19
C TYR A 118 0.50 16.17 -30.60
N GLU A 119 -0.60 15.44 -30.84
CA GLU A 119 -1.30 15.45 -32.12
C GLU A 119 -1.90 16.84 -32.43
N SER A 120 -2.50 17.49 -31.43
CA SER A 120 -3.04 18.85 -31.55
C SER A 120 -1.97 19.86 -31.93
N SER A 121 -0.75 19.71 -31.40
CA SER A 121 0.37 20.58 -31.76
C SER A 121 0.71 20.50 -33.26
N PHE A 122 0.69 19.30 -33.85
CA PHE A 122 0.94 19.13 -35.28
C PHE A 122 -0.20 19.65 -36.15
N GLN A 123 -1.45 19.40 -35.75
CA GLN A 123 -2.61 19.95 -36.42
C GLN A 123 -2.57 21.49 -36.44
N SER A 124 -2.06 22.12 -35.39
CA SER A 124 -1.91 23.57 -35.33
C SER A 124 -0.88 24.15 -36.30
N LEU A 125 0.10 23.35 -36.75
CA LEU A 125 1.15 23.76 -37.68
C LEU A 125 0.72 23.63 -39.15
N ARG A 126 -0.24 22.75 -39.44
CA ARG A 126 -0.76 22.51 -40.79
C ARG A 126 -1.16 23.78 -41.56
N PRO A 127 -1.96 24.73 -41.01
CA PRO A 127 -2.32 25.95 -41.73
C PRO A 127 -1.11 26.83 -42.05
N ASP A 128 -0.09 26.84 -41.19
CA ASP A 128 1.15 27.60 -41.42
C ASP A 128 2.00 26.98 -42.55
N ILE A 129 2.01 25.64 -42.66
CA ILE A 129 2.62 24.92 -43.78
C ILE A 129 1.88 25.22 -45.09
N GLU A 130 0.55 25.11 -45.10
CA GLU A 130 -0.28 25.37 -46.29
C GLU A 130 -0.13 26.82 -46.76
N LYS A 131 -0.08 27.77 -45.82
CA LYS A 131 0.20 29.18 -46.12
C LYS A 131 1.58 29.36 -46.74
N SER A 132 2.61 28.73 -46.17
CA SER A 132 3.99 28.83 -46.68
C SER A 132 4.10 28.30 -48.11
N ILE A 133 3.46 27.17 -48.41
CA ILE A 133 3.41 26.59 -49.77
C ILE A 133 2.73 27.56 -50.75
N ASN A 134 1.58 28.12 -50.36
CA ASN A 134 0.84 29.07 -51.20
C ASN A 134 1.63 30.36 -51.46
N ASP A 135 2.24 30.93 -50.41
CA ASP A 135 3.01 32.17 -50.49
C ASP A 135 4.29 32.02 -51.35
N THR A 136 4.83 30.80 -51.48
CA THR A 136 6.02 30.54 -52.31
C THR A 136 5.72 30.07 -53.72
N LYS A 137 4.47 29.70 -54.04
CA LYS A 137 4.08 29.07 -55.31
C LYS A 137 4.48 29.86 -56.55
N ASP A 138 4.33 31.18 -56.50
CA ASP A 138 4.65 32.07 -57.63
C ASP A 138 6.13 32.48 -57.66
N ILE A 139 6.83 32.34 -56.53
CA ILE A 139 8.23 32.75 -56.35
C ILE A 139 9.17 31.62 -56.77
N GLU A 140 8.87 30.38 -56.37
CA GLU A 140 9.74 29.23 -56.53
C GLU A 140 10.15 28.92 -57.99
N PRO A 141 9.25 29.02 -59.01
CA PRO A 141 9.64 28.82 -60.40
C PRO A 141 10.67 29.85 -60.92
N GLN A 142 10.70 31.04 -60.31
CA GLN A 142 11.56 32.16 -60.68
C GLN A 142 12.91 32.15 -59.95
N LEU A 143 13.11 31.22 -59.00
CA LEU A 143 14.35 31.08 -58.25
C LEU A 143 15.42 30.34 -59.05
N PRO A 144 16.72 30.53 -58.74
CA PRO A 144 17.79 29.68 -59.21
C PRO A 144 17.60 28.22 -58.79
N ASP A 145 18.05 27.27 -59.63
CA ASP A 145 17.82 25.83 -59.43
C ASP A 145 18.37 25.30 -58.10
N TYR A 146 19.49 25.86 -57.59
CA TYR A 146 20.06 25.45 -56.30
C TYR A 146 19.18 25.81 -55.08
N SER A 147 18.17 26.65 -55.26
CA SER A 147 17.29 27.12 -54.18
C SER A 147 15.87 26.58 -54.25
N LYS A 148 15.49 25.93 -55.36
CA LYS A 148 14.20 25.26 -55.50
C LYS A 148 14.12 24.07 -54.55
N GLY A 149 12.92 23.78 -54.03
CA GLY A 149 12.67 22.61 -53.18
C GLY A 149 13.19 22.72 -51.74
N LYS A 150 13.78 23.85 -51.32
CA LYS A 150 14.23 24.01 -49.92
C LYS A 150 13.06 24.04 -48.94
N LEU A 151 11.94 24.66 -49.29
CA LEU A 151 10.73 24.64 -48.47
C LEU A 151 10.18 23.22 -48.34
N GLU A 152 10.12 22.47 -49.44
CA GLU A 152 9.68 21.08 -49.43
C GLU A 152 10.59 20.22 -48.55
N HIS A 153 11.91 20.39 -48.66
CA HIS A 153 12.87 19.71 -47.81
C HIS A 153 12.65 20.03 -46.32
N GLU A 154 12.40 21.30 -45.98
CA GLU A 154 12.12 21.70 -44.59
C GLU A 154 10.85 21.05 -44.05
N ILE A 155 9.78 21.01 -44.86
CA ILE A 155 8.52 20.35 -44.49
C ILE A 155 8.74 18.83 -44.28
N GLN A 156 9.52 18.19 -45.15
CA GLN A 156 9.89 16.78 -44.98
C GLN A 156 10.68 16.54 -43.69
N CYS A 157 11.64 17.42 -43.36
CA CYS A 157 12.39 17.37 -42.12
C CYS A 157 11.49 17.53 -40.89
N LEU A 158 10.53 18.47 -40.92
CA LEU A 158 9.55 18.66 -39.84
C LEU A 158 8.69 17.41 -39.63
N ASN A 159 8.15 16.83 -40.72
CA ASN A 159 7.34 15.61 -40.65
C ASN A 159 8.14 14.42 -40.09
N LYS A 160 9.40 14.26 -40.51
CA LYS A 160 10.27 13.22 -39.99
C LYS A 160 10.50 13.38 -38.48
N LYS A 161 10.87 14.59 -38.03
CA LYS A 161 11.07 14.89 -36.60
C LYS A 161 9.80 14.65 -35.79
N PHE A 162 8.63 15.01 -36.33
CA PHE A 162 7.35 14.78 -35.69
C PHE A 162 7.08 13.29 -35.44
N LEU A 163 7.28 12.44 -36.46
CA LEU A 163 7.07 11.00 -36.33
C LEU A 163 8.08 10.34 -35.38
N GLU A 164 9.35 10.73 -35.46
CA GLU A 164 10.39 10.23 -34.55
C GLU A 164 10.07 10.58 -33.09
N THR A 165 9.67 11.82 -32.84
CA THR A 165 9.32 12.28 -31.49
C THR A 165 8.01 11.62 -31.00
N LYS A 166 7.02 11.40 -31.87
CA LYS A 166 5.80 10.65 -31.54
C LYS A 166 6.14 9.24 -31.06
N LYS A 167 7.04 8.56 -31.77
CA LYS A 167 7.50 7.21 -31.42
C LYS A 167 8.21 7.20 -30.06
N MET A 168 9.07 8.19 -29.79
CA MET A 168 9.73 8.32 -28.49
C MET A 168 8.73 8.57 -27.36
N LEU A 169 7.72 9.43 -27.59
CA LEU A 169 6.66 9.69 -26.62
C LEU A 169 5.90 8.42 -26.26
N ILE A 170 5.43 7.66 -27.27
CA ILE A 170 4.74 6.38 -27.05
C ILE A 170 5.61 5.40 -26.27
N SER A 171 6.89 5.27 -26.64
CA SER A 171 7.83 4.40 -25.93
C SER A 171 8.01 4.80 -24.46
N THR A 172 8.04 6.11 -24.17
CA THR A 172 8.19 6.63 -22.81
C THR A 172 6.93 6.37 -21.98
N LEU A 173 5.75 6.60 -22.56
CA LEU A 173 4.45 6.32 -21.94
C LEU A 173 4.31 4.83 -21.58
N TYR A 174 4.75 3.94 -22.49
CA TYR A 174 4.76 2.50 -22.23
C TYR A 174 5.73 2.11 -21.10
N GLN A 175 6.93 2.70 -21.05
CA GLN A 175 7.87 2.46 -19.95
C GLN A 175 7.32 2.89 -18.58
N ILE A 176 6.61 4.02 -18.54
CA ILE A 176 5.94 4.49 -17.32
C ILE A 176 4.85 3.50 -16.86
N GLU A 177 4.04 3.02 -17.81
CA GLU A 177 3.01 2.01 -17.53
C GLU A 177 3.61 0.72 -16.96
N GLN A 178 4.65 0.18 -17.60
CA GLN A 178 5.34 -1.03 -17.12
C GLN A 178 5.94 -0.84 -15.73
N SER A 179 6.56 0.31 -15.46
CA SER A 179 7.07 0.64 -14.12
C SER A 179 5.95 0.60 -13.08
N ILE A 180 4.76 1.11 -13.39
CA ILE A 180 3.63 1.14 -12.46
C ILE A 180 3.03 -0.23 -12.24
N LEU A 181 2.95 -1.07 -13.28
CA LEU A 181 2.50 -2.46 -13.13
C LEU A 181 3.43 -3.22 -12.18
N ASN A 182 4.75 -3.09 -12.37
CA ASN A 182 5.73 -3.70 -11.48
C ASN A 182 5.65 -3.14 -10.04
N ASP A 183 5.45 -1.82 -9.88
CA ASP A 183 5.24 -1.20 -8.56
C ASP A 183 3.97 -1.74 -7.86
N CYS A 184 2.91 -2.07 -8.61
CA CYS A 184 1.69 -2.68 -8.10
C CYS A 184 1.89 -4.14 -7.69
N GLU A 185 2.55 -4.94 -8.54
CA GLU A 185 2.86 -6.34 -8.24
C GLU A 185 3.72 -6.46 -6.97
N ASN A 186 4.78 -5.64 -6.84
CA ASN A 186 5.61 -5.62 -5.64
C ASN A 186 4.82 -5.26 -4.36
N ALA A 187 3.80 -4.41 -4.48
CA ALA A 187 2.97 -4.03 -3.34
C ALA A 187 2.00 -5.16 -2.94
N GLU A 188 1.48 -5.90 -3.91
CA GLU A 188 0.68 -7.10 -3.68
C GLU A 188 1.51 -8.19 -3.00
N ASP A 189 2.73 -8.43 -3.48
CA ASP A 189 3.65 -9.40 -2.86
C ASP A 189 3.97 -9.03 -1.40
N GLN A 190 4.27 -7.75 -1.13
CA GLN A 190 4.50 -7.26 0.24
C GLN A 190 3.27 -7.43 1.13
N PHE A 191 2.07 -7.21 0.58
CA PHE A 191 0.83 -7.42 1.32
C PHE A 191 0.65 -8.90 1.68
N GLU A 192 0.88 -9.81 0.75
CA GLU A 192 0.79 -11.26 1.01
C GLU A 192 1.84 -11.73 2.03
N GLU A 193 3.08 -11.26 1.91
CA GLU A 193 4.15 -11.58 2.86
C GLU A 193 3.77 -11.17 4.29
N LYS A 194 3.31 -9.92 4.47
CA LYS A 194 2.86 -9.43 5.78
C LYS A 194 1.66 -10.20 6.33
N THR A 195 0.71 -10.55 5.47
CA THR A 195 -0.47 -11.34 5.85
C THR A 195 -0.05 -12.71 6.38
N ASN A 196 0.85 -13.39 5.66
CA ASN A 196 1.38 -14.69 6.08
C ASN A 196 2.14 -14.60 7.41
N MET A 197 3.02 -13.59 7.55
CA MET A 197 3.76 -13.37 8.80
C MET A 197 2.82 -13.13 9.99
N TYR A 198 1.74 -12.37 9.81
CA TYR A 198 0.74 -12.16 10.85
C TYR A 198 0.11 -13.48 11.28
N HIS A 199 -0.36 -14.29 10.33
CA HIS A 199 -0.99 -15.57 10.63
C HIS A 199 -0.04 -16.56 11.31
N GLU A 200 1.22 -16.63 10.86
CA GLU A 200 2.24 -17.47 11.48
C GLU A 200 2.54 -17.06 12.93
N ASN A 201 2.75 -15.76 13.16
CA ASN A 201 3.01 -15.23 14.50
C ASN A 201 1.79 -15.42 15.43
N HIS A 202 0.59 -15.16 14.93
CA HIS A 202 -0.65 -15.37 15.68
C HIS A 202 -0.83 -16.84 16.06
N PHE A 203 -0.61 -17.75 15.12
CA PHE A 203 -0.68 -19.19 15.36
C PHE A 203 0.35 -19.67 16.39
N ILE A 204 1.61 -19.20 16.30
CA ILE A 204 2.65 -19.50 17.30
C ILE A 204 2.25 -18.98 18.68
N GLY A 205 1.68 -17.77 18.75
CA GLY A 205 1.16 -17.18 19.97
C GLY A 205 0.06 -18.03 20.60
N LEU A 206 -0.94 -18.44 19.81
CA LEU A 206 -2.00 -19.34 20.25
C LEU A 206 -1.45 -20.69 20.72
N LEU A 207 -0.54 -21.31 19.96
CA LEU A 207 0.11 -22.56 20.36
C LEU A 207 0.85 -22.44 21.69
N LYS A 208 1.50 -21.30 21.95
CA LYS A 208 2.16 -21.06 23.23
C LYS A 208 1.15 -20.98 24.37
N ILE A 209 0.05 -20.25 24.19
CA ILE A 209 -1.04 -20.16 25.18
C ILE A 209 -1.61 -21.56 25.46
N VAL A 210 -1.93 -22.33 24.42
CA VAL A 210 -2.46 -23.69 24.53
C VAL A 210 -1.48 -24.59 25.29
N LYS A 211 -0.18 -24.53 24.97
CA LYS A 211 0.86 -25.30 25.68
C LYS A 211 1.00 -24.92 27.15
N GLU A 212 0.86 -23.64 27.49
CA GLU A 212 0.97 -23.16 28.88
C GLU A 212 -0.27 -23.51 29.72
N SER A 213 -1.46 -23.46 29.10
CA SER A 213 -2.74 -23.76 29.77
C SER A 213 -2.97 -25.27 29.92
N LEU A 214 -2.75 -26.07 28.88
CA LEU A 214 -2.99 -27.52 28.89
C LEU A 214 -1.78 -28.34 29.38
N ASN A 215 -0.86 -27.75 30.13
CA ASN A 215 0.33 -28.47 30.61
C ASN A 215 -0.04 -29.44 31.75
N PRO A 216 0.01 -30.77 31.54
CA PRO A 216 -0.37 -31.76 32.56
C PRO A 216 0.63 -31.84 33.72
N GLU A 217 1.84 -31.30 33.57
CA GLU A 217 2.86 -31.25 34.63
C GLU A 217 2.73 -30.00 35.51
N LYS A 218 1.87 -29.04 35.15
CA LYS A 218 1.67 -27.83 35.95
C LYS A 218 0.78 -28.18 37.16
N PRO A 219 1.30 -28.07 38.40
CA PRO A 219 0.51 -28.40 39.58
C PRO A 219 -0.66 -27.42 39.74
N ILE A 220 -1.84 -27.95 40.09
CA ILE A 220 -2.99 -27.12 40.47
C ILE A 220 -2.61 -26.33 41.73
N ASP A 221 -2.75 -25.02 41.67
CA ASP A 221 -2.48 -24.16 42.82
C ASP A 221 -3.65 -24.23 43.82
N TYR A 222 -3.41 -24.86 44.96
CA TYR A 222 -4.35 -24.95 46.08
C TYR A 222 -4.03 -23.94 47.19
N SER A 223 -3.07 -23.03 47.00
CA SER A 223 -2.56 -22.16 48.08
C SER A 223 -3.65 -21.33 48.75
N GLU A 224 -4.58 -20.78 47.97
CA GLU A 224 -5.70 -19.99 48.51
C GLU A 224 -6.73 -20.87 49.22
N LEU A 225 -7.03 -22.05 48.66
CA LEU A 225 -7.94 -23.01 49.27
C LEU A 225 -7.39 -23.55 50.61
N CYS A 226 -6.08 -23.78 50.70
CA CYS A 226 -5.38 -24.13 51.93
C CYS A 226 -5.46 -23.01 52.99
N LYS A 227 -5.33 -21.74 52.59
CA LYS A 227 -5.51 -20.60 53.52
C LYS A 227 -6.94 -20.51 54.05
N GLN A 228 -7.93 -20.68 53.17
CA GLN A 228 -9.34 -20.69 53.57
C GLN A 228 -9.64 -21.83 54.52
N PHE A 229 -9.11 -23.02 54.25
CA PHE A 229 -9.23 -24.16 55.16
C PHE A 229 -8.64 -23.90 56.52
N TYR A 230 -7.43 -23.34 56.59
CA TYR A 230 -6.81 -23.04 57.88
C TYR A 230 -7.69 -22.07 58.70
N ASN A 231 -8.29 -21.06 58.05
CA ASN A 231 -9.21 -20.15 58.71
C ASN A 231 -10.51 -20.84 59.17
N ASP A 232 -11.07 -21.73 58.35
CA ASP A 232 -12.31 -22.45 58.66
C ASP A 232 -12.08 -23.54 59.72
N GLU A 233 -10.91 -24.19 59.73
CA GLU A 233 -10.46 -25.11 60.77
C GLU A 233 -10.36 -24.39 62.11
N GLN A 234 -9.75 -23.21 62.16
CA GLN A 234 -9.68 -22.41 63.40
C GLN A 234 -11.07 -22.06 63.93
N LYS A 235 -12.02 -21.70 63.06
CA LYS A 235 -13.42 -21.44 63.45
C LYS A 235 -14.09 -22.73 63.94
N PHE A 236 -13.91 -23.84 63.23
CA PHE A 236 -14.47 -25.14 63.61
C PHE A 236 -13.95 -25.59 64.98
N VAL A 237 -12.64 -25.51 65.21
CA VAL A 237 -12.01 -25.84 66.50
C VAL A 237 -12.55 -24.98 67.62
N GLN A 238 -12.75 -23.67 67.40
CA GLN A 238 -13.35 -22.78 68.40
C GLN A 238 -14.81 -23.15 68.71
N CYS A 239 -15.61 -23.46 67.68
CA CYS A 239 -17.00 -23.90 67.85
C CYS A 239 -17.09 -25.25 68.59
N LEU A 240 -16.26 -26.21 68.18
CA LEU A 240 -16.19 -27.53 68.78
C LEU A 240 -15.73 -27.45 70.24
N THR A 241 -14.72 -26.63 70.54
CA THR A 241 -14.24 -26.42 71.92
C THR A 241 -15.34 -25.87 72.81
N LYS A 242 -16.13 -24.89 72.33
CA LYS A 242 -17.28 -24.36 73.08
C LYS A 242 -18.36 -25.41 73.32
N GLN A 243 -18.65 -26.25 72.34
CA GLN A 243 -19.64 -27.32 72.50
C GLN A 243 -19.16 -28.40 73.45
N ILE A 244 -17.89 -28.81 73.36
CA ILE A 244 -17.28 -29.76 74.30
C ILE A 244 -17.24 -29.19 75.72
N GLN A 245 -17.03 -27.88 75.91
CA GLN A 245 -17.12 -27.22 77.22
C GLN A 245 -18.56 -27.13 77.76
N GLY A 246 -19.56 -27.09 76.88
CA GLY A 246 -20.97 -27.02 77.24
C GLY A 246 -21.59 -28.36 77.61
N ILE A 247 -20.94 -29.47 77.28
CA ILE A 247 -21.42 -30.82 77.57
C ILE A 247 -20.39 -31.48 78.51
N ASN A 248 -20.81 -32.01 79.65
CA ASN A 248 -19.95 -32.78 80.59
C ASN A 248 -19.52 -34.14 79.98
N ILE A 249 -18.93 -34.15 78.77
CA ILE A 249 -18.72 -35.35 77.93
C ILE A 249 -17.63 -36.28 78.45
N PHE A 250 -16.60 -35.74 79.12
CA PHE A 250 -15.42 -36.54 79.44
C PHE A 250 -15.56 -37.46 80.65
N SER A 251 -16.71 -37.46 81.31
CA SER A 251 -17.03 -38.44 82.36
C SER A 251 -18.51 -38.83 82.25
N PRO A 252 -18.83 -40.11 82.02
CA PRO A 252 -20.22 -40.56 82.16
C PRO A 252 -20.70 -40.21 83.59
N PRO A 253 -21.93 -39.68 83.78
CA PRO A 253 -22.47 -39.40 85.10
C PRO A 253 -22.50 -40.67 85.97
N ASN A 254 -22.20 -40.53 87.26
CA ASN A 254 -21.98 -41.69 88.15
C ASN A 254 -23.25 -42.55 88.41
N ASN A 255 -24.45 -42.11 88.02
CA ASN A 255 -25.70 -42.87 88.11
C ASN A 255 -26.47 -42.68 86.80
N PHE A 256 -26.81 -43.77 86.10
CA PHE A 256 -27.55 -43.71 84.83
C PHE A 256 -29.05 -43.88 85.04
N SER A 257 -29.85 -42.97 84.49
CA SER A 257 -31.15 -43.32 83.89
C SER A 257 -31.01 -43.52 82.37
N ASP A 258 -31.86 -44.36 81.77
CA ASP A 258 -31.81 -44.63 80.32
C ASP A 258 -31.93 -43.34 79.48
N GLU A 259 -32.69 -42.36 79.97
CA GLU A 259 -32.87 -41.05 79.31
C GLU A 259 -31.58 -40.19 79.31
N GLU A 260 -30.79 -40.25 80.38
CA GLU A 260 -29.51 -39.51 80.48
C GLU A 260 -28.42 -40.13 79.60
N LEU A 261 -28.44 -41.46 79.44
CA LEU A 261 -27.53 -42.18 78.53
C LEU A 261 -27.84 -41.83 77.07
N ASP A 262 -29.10 -41.82 76.68
CA ASP A 262 -29.53 -41.44 75.32
C ASP A 262 -29.19 -39.97 75.02
N PHE A 263 -29.37 -39.07 75.98
CA PHE A 263 -28.98 -37.66 75.83
C PHE A 263 -27.46 -37.50 75.64
N TRP A 264 -26.64 -38.21 76.43
CA TRP A 264 -25.19 -38.21 76.29
C TRP A 264 -24.73 -38.79 74.93
N MET A 265 -25.28 -39.95 74.53
CA MET A 265 -24.99 -40.57 73.24
C MET A 265 -25.36 -39.68 72.06
N LYS A 266 -26.50 -38.97 72.15
CA LYS A 266 -26.92 -38.00 71.12
C LYS A 266 -25.94 -36.83 71.01
N GLY A 267 -25.40 -36.35 72.13
CA GLY A 267 -24.35 -35.32 72.15
C GLY A 267 -23.06 -35.77 71.46
N CYS A 268 -22.59 -36.99 71.77
CA CYS A 268 -21.42 -37.59 71.13
C CYS A 268 -21.61 -37.79 69.62
N ASN A 269 -22.77 -38.30 69.20
CA ASN A 269 -23.10 -38.50 67.79
C ASN A 269 -23.18 -37.18 67.02
N ASN A 270 -23.75 -36.12 67.62
CA ASN A 270 -23.83 -34.80 67.00
C ASN A 270 -22.42 -34.22 66.76
N ILE A 271 -21.48 -34.38 67.71
CA ILE A 271 -20.10 -33.94 67.54
C ILE A 271 -19.42 -34.67 66.37
N LEU A 272 -19.60 -35.99 66.28
CA LEU A 272 -19.07 -36.78 65.18
C LEU A 272 -19.68 -36.35 63.83
N GLU A 273 -20.99 -36.09 63.80
CA GLU A 273 -21.70 -35.62 62.62
C GLU A 273 -21.19 -34.24 62.17
N MET A 274 -21.02 -33.28 63.08
CA MET A 274 -20.46 -31.96 62.76
C MET A 274 -19.03 -32.04 62.21
N HIS A 275 -18.20 -32.95 62.74
CA HIS A 275 -16.85 -33.16 62.23
C HIS A 275 -16.87 -33.76 60.81
N ASN A 276 -17.73 -34.75 60.57
CA ASN A 276 -17.89 -35.34 59.24
C ASN A 276 -18.39 -34.31 58.22
N ILE A 277 -19.38 -33.48 58.58
CA ILE A 277 -19.88 -32.40 57.72
C ILE A 277 -18.77 -31.42 57.36
N PHE A 278 -17.92 -31.03 58.32
CA PHE A 278 -16.79 -30.14 58.05
C PHE A 278 -15.78 -30.77 57.08
N LEU A 279 -15.44 -32.05 57.26
CA LEU A 279 -14.53 -32.77 56.37
C LEU A 279 -15.11 -32.94 54.96
N ASP A 280 -16.41 -33.18 54.84
CA ASP A 280 -17.07 -33.38 53.55
C ASP A 280 -17.16 -32.06 52.77
N GLN A 281 -17.51 -30.95 53.43
CA GLN A 281 -17.46 -29.61 52.83
C GLN A 281 -16.06 -29.27 52.30
N PHE A 282 -15.01 -29.66 53.05
CA PHE A 282 -13.64 -29.44 52.61
C PHE A 282 -13.28 -30.28 51.39
N LYS A 283 -13.60 -31.59 51.40
CA LYS A 283 -13.37 -32.47 50.24
C LYS A 283 -14.12 -32.00 48.99
N GLU A 284 -15.33 -31.48 49.16
CA GLU A 284 -16.15 -30.95 48.08
C GLU A 284 -15.50 -29.74 47.42
N LYS A 285 -15.03 -28.75 48.21
CA LYS A 285 -14.32 -27.58 47.65
C LYS A 285 -13.06 -27.95 46.86
N PHE A 286 -12.31 -28.97 47.28
CA PHE A 286 -11.14 -29.46 46.51
C PHE A 286 -11.54 -30.12 45.18
N LYS A 287 -12.64 -30.87 45.19
CA LYS A 287 -13.20 -31.47 43.96
C LYS A 287 -13.72 -30.39 43.01
N GLU A 288 -14.43 -29.39 43.51
CA GLU A 288 -14.93 -28.26 42.72
C GLU A 288 -13.79 -27.49 42.07
N HIS A 289 -12.71 -27.20 42.81
CA HIS A 289 -11.54 -26.50 42.26
C HIS A 289 -10.85 -27.31 41.17
N THR A 290 -10.76 -28.64 41.34
CA THR A 290 -10.20 -29.53 40.33
C THR A 290 -11.10 -29.57 39.08
N GLN A 291 -12.41 -29.68 39.27
CA GLN A 291 -13.38 -29.71 38.17
C GLN A 291 -13.48 -28.36 37.44
N ALA A 292 -13.28 -27.24 38.13
CA ALA A 292 -13.20 -25.92 37.50
C ALA A 292 -12.00 -25.82 36.54
N VAL A 293 -10.83 -26.28 36.99
CA VAL A 293 -9.63 -26.36 36.13
C VAL A 293 -9.85 -27.29 34.94
N ASP A 294 -10.50 -28.43 35.14
CA ASP A 294 -10.83 -29.37 34.05
C ASP A 294 -11.81 -28.76 33.05
N ASN A 295 -12.83 -28.02 33.51
CA ASN A 295 -13.79 -27.34 32.64
C ASN A 295 -13.14 -26.21 31.83
N ASP A 296 -12.24 -25.43 32.45
CA ASP A 296 -11.46 -24.39 31.76
C ASP A 296 -10.56 -25.02 30.67
N ASN A 297 -10.00 -26.20 30.94
CA ASN A 297 -9.22 -26.95 29.96
C ASN A 297 -10.09 -27.48 28.81
N ILE A 298 -11.29 -27.98 29.09
CA ILE A 298 -12.24 -28.46 28.07
C ILE A 298 -12.66 -27.31 27.15
N ALA A 299 -12.97 -26.14 27.71
CA ALA A 299 -13.36 -24.95 26.95
C ALA A 299 -12.26 -24.39 26.02
N LEU A 300 -11.00 -24.79 26.23
CA LEU A 300 -9.88 -24.46 25.34
C LEU A 300 -9.69 -25.46 24.19
N VAL A 301 -10.30 -26.65 24.28
CA VAL A 301 -10.20 -27.74 23.30
C VAL A 301 -11.39 -27.77 22.35
N GLU A 302 -12.57 -27.31 22.78
CA GLU A 302 -13.77 -27.10 21.95
C GLU A 302 -13.71 -25.80 21.13
#